data_AF-A0A2P8IHB4-F1
#
_entry.id   AF-A0A2P8IHB4-F1
#
_cell.length_a   1.000
_cell.length_b   1.000
_cell.length_c   1.000
_cell.angle_alpha   90.00
_cell.angle_beta   90.00
_cell.angle_gamma   90.00
#
_symmetry.space_group_name_H-M   'P 1'
#
loop_
_entity.id
_entity.type
_entity.pdbx_description
1 polymer ?
#
loop_
_entity_poly.entity_id
_entity_poly.type
_entity_poly.pdbx_seq_one_letter_code
_entity_poly.pdbx_strand_id
1 'polypeptide(L)'
;MRVVDEAGGELNADFSVEADGGRLAVVLESAGGQTADGRGARNAHYRPALEVLLSRLAERDAVLVDALVDSSRVRDLAEDERRVLQEPVWLGRGVDVSALRQRLTSGQGRIGQRPGARKAGNNSKRLRLRVEVPGYRPADAERLKRDIAWPRTRLEERFRVPDLLAVLENSAAHRQKGEVTQPLVLTWALGQLEAGHDRLFEWAEFWPPVAELLREFGRTSAVPRDLFWQLRSAEALWETHGSTEEPTTADGSARAGFTEQAAALLADPAVRAQAAEVLRVTYLAEVDHRALWRRVGLPVAEPPRALDVLRGLIGTELPTSSGQAVEVVGVGASTGLVATGGGTVEIAVDDLQAALDRLTEDGAVTAAGGGVLSAVLGTVAGAVVEDGQVVLGNDRDRRDKHFAELDGRVVAKYRKEQGELRKVLVGDAAEAPCALCGRVFPVALLVAAHIKRRAVCDDDERNDLRNVAMLACSFGCDRLFELGHVAVDDDGTVLVASTGGSLDLHLEHLKGRVTDAFHERSAGYFRWHRRTVFQGRTAGSVGGVR
;
A
#
# COMPACT_ATOMS: atom_id res chain seq x y z
N MET A 1 -25.10 -26.04 9.52
CA MET A 1 -24.40 -25.06 8.64
C MET A 1 -23.86 -25.82 7.45
N ARG A 2 -23.59 -25.17 6.32
CA ARG A 2 -23.02 -25.84 5.15
C ARG A 2 -21.70 -25.18 4.78
N VAL A 3 -20.79 -25.97 4.24
CA VAL A 3 -19.52 -25.46 3.72
C VAL A 3 -19.73 -24.88 2.33
N VAL A 4 -19.16 -23.72 2.08
CA VAL A 4 -19.05 -23.11 0.75
C VAL A 4 -17.75 -23.59 0.13
N ASP A 5 -17.71 -24.00 -1.13
CA ASP A 5 -16.49 -24.40 -1.85
C ASP A 5 -15.64 -23.20 -2.28
N GLU A 6 -14.47 -23.47 -2.89
CA GLU A 6 -13.55 -22.42 -3.38
C GLU A 6 -14.14 -21.54 -4.49
N ALA A 7 -15.14 -22.04 -5.23
CA ALA A 7 -15.85 -21.27 -6.26
C ALA A 7 -16.99 -20.42 -5.68
N GLY A 8 -17.20 -20.45 -4.36
CA GLY A 8 -18.27 -19.74 -3.67
C GLY A 8 -19.62 -20.46 -3.69
N GLY A 9 -19.67 -21.72 -4.14
CA GLY A 9 -20.86 -22.56 -4.17
C GLY A 9 -21.11 -23.28 -2.85
N GLU A 10 -22.35 -23.23 -2.34
CA GLU A 10 -22.71 -23.98 -1.13
C GLU A 10 -22.79 -25.48 -1.41
N LEU A 11 -22.05 -26.29 -0.65
CA LEU A 11 -22.12 -27.74 -0.72
C LEU A 11 -23.30 -28.23 0.13
N ASN A 12 -24.19 -29.01 -0.49
CA ASN A 12 -25.31 -29.65 0.19
C ASN A 12 -24.82 -30.79 1.13
N ALA A 13 -24.29 -30.41 2.30
CA ALA A 13 -23.92 -31.29 3.39
C ALA A 13 -23.86 -30.49 4.71
N ASP A 14 -24.77 -30.79 5.63
CA ASP A 14 -24.83 -30.10 6.90
C ASP A 14 -23.73 -30.56 7.88
N PHE A 15 -23.10 -29.58 8.54
CA PHE A 15 -22.17 -29.82 9.63
C PHE A 15 -22.42 -28.86 10.81
N SER A 16 -21.87 -29.23 11.98
CA SER A 16 -21.80 -28.43 13.19
C SER A 16 -20.43 -28.57 13.86
N VAL A 17 -20.13 -27.68 14.81
CA VAL A 17 -18.98 -27.81 15.71
C VAL A 17 -19.50 -27.64 17.13
N GLU A 18 -19.02 -28.49 18.04
CA GLU A 18 -19.42 -28.49 19.45
C GLU A 18 -18.23 -28.78 20.35
N ALA A 19 -18.34 -28.43 21.64
CA ALA A 19 -17.38 -28.85 22.65
C ALA A 19 -17.56 -30.35 22.95
N ASP A 20 -16.46 -31.10 23.05
CA ASP A 20 -16.46 -32.54 23.27
C ASP A 20 -15.25 -32.96 24.12
N GLY A 21 -15.48 -33.35 25.38
CA GLY A 21 -14.45 -33.92 26.26
C GLY A 21 -13.21 -33.03 26.47
N GLY A 22 -13.39 -31.71 26.57
CA GLY A 22 -12.28 -30.74 26.68
C GLY A 22 -11.63 -30.35 25.34
N ARG A 23 -12.19 -30.80 24.22
CA ARG A 23 -11.76 -30.49 22.84
C ARG A 23 -12.91 -29.92 22.03
N LEU A 24 -12.67 -29.71 20.74
CA LEU A 24 -13.71 -29.40 19.75
C LEU A 24 -14.01 -30.64 18.90
N ALA A 25 -15.27 -30.79 18.50
CA ALA A 25 -15.70 -31.83 17.59
C ALA A 25 -16.42 -31.22 16.38
N VAL A 26 -15.90 -31.49 15.17
CA VAL A 26 -16.59 -31.19 13.91
C VAL A 26 -17.48 -32.37 13.56
N VAL A 27 -18.78 -32.14 13.47
CA VAL A 27 -19.78 -33.19 13.20
C VAL A 27 -20.36 -32.97 11.81
N LEU A 28 -20.12 -33.94 10.92
CA LEU A 28 -20.69 -33.96 9.57
C LEU A 28 -21.91 -34.90 9.54
N GLU A 29 -23.06 -34.37 9.12
CA GLU A 29 -24.31 -35.11 9.07
C GLU A 29 -24.31 -36.15 7.94
N SER A 30 -24.95 -37.31 8.20
CA SER A 30 -25.00 -38.41 7.23
C SER A 30 -25.61 -37.97 5.88
N ALA A 31 -25.14 -38.55 4.77
CA ALA A 31 -25.64 -38.32 3.41
C ALA A 31 -27.17 -38.45 3.29
N GLY A 32 -27.77 -39.31 4.11
CA GLY A 32 -29.15 -39.76 3.93
C GLY A 32 -29.26 -40.84 2.85
N GLY A 33 -30.28 -41.69 2.93
CA GLY A 33 -30.61 -42.63 1.86
C GLY A 33 -31.40 -41.93 0.75
N GLN A 34 -31.53 -42.57 -0.42
CA GLN A 34 -32.56 -42.18 -1.38
C GLN A 34 -33.93 -42.32 -0.72
N THR A 35 -34.74 -41.27 -0.77
CA THR A 35 -36.11 -41.32 -0.28
C THR A 35 -37.03 -41.84 -1.40
N ALA A 36 -38.10 -42.54 -1.04
CA ALA A 36 -39.00 -43.22 -1.99
C ALA A 36 -39.69 -42.26 -2.98
N ASP A 37 -39.75 -40.98 -2.61
CA ASP A 37 -40.31 -39.82 -3.31
C ASP A 37 -39.33 -39.18 -4.30
N GLY A 38 -38.18 -39.79 -4.58
CA GLY A 38 -37.25 -39.37 -5.64
C GLY A 38 -36.49 -38.07 -5.34
N ARG A 39 -36.71 -37.46 -4.17
CA ARG A 39 -35.90 -36.33 -3.69
C ARG A 39 -34.49 -36.86 -3.40
N GLY A 40 -33.48 -36.18 -3.94
CA GLY A 40 -32.08 -36.58 -3.81
C GLY A 40 -31.63 -36.74 -2.35
N ALA A 41 -30.46 -37.34 -2.14
CA ALA A 41 -29.90 -37.53 -0.80
C ALA A 41 -29.82 -36.20 -0.02
N ARG A 42 -30.22 -36.23 1.27
CA ARG A 42 -30.30 -35.04 2.14
C ARG A 42 -29.00 -34.23 2.14
N ASN A 43 -27.85 -34.91 2.19
CA ASN A 43 -26.52 -34.34 2.17
C ASN A 43 -25.74 -34.91 0.96
N ALA A 44 -26.21 -34.60 -0.25
CA ALA A 44 -25.68 -35.14 -1.50
C ALA A 44 -24.18 -34.86 -1.73
N HIS A 45 -23.65 -33.78 -1.16
CA HIS A 45 -22.24 -33.39 -1.28
C HIS A 45 -21.38 -33.83 -0.08
N TYR A 46 -21.77 -34.90 0.64
CA TYR A 46 -21.06 -35.39 1.83
C TYR A 46 -19.54 -35.54 1.64
N ARG A 47 -19.08 -36.19 0.56
CA ARG A 47 -17.65 -36.45 0.32
C ARG A 47 -16.88 -35.16 -0.03
N PRO A 48 -17.34 -34.33 -0.98
CA PRO A 48 -16.75 -33.01 -1.22
C PRO A 48 -16.69 -32.15 0.06
N ALA A 49 -17.76 -32.13 0.85
CA ALA A 49 -17.80 -31.34 2.08
C ALA A 49 -16.82 -31.82 3.14
N LEU A 50 -16.66 -33.14 3.32
CA LEU A 50 -15.65 -33.70 4.20
C LEU A 50 -14.23 -33.33 3.76
N GLU A 51 -13.96 -33.36 2.45
CA GLU A 51 -12.66 -32.98 1.90
C GLU A 51 -12.35 -31.50 2.18
N VAL A 52 -13.33 -30.60 1.95
CA VAL A 52 -13.20 -29.17 2.26
C VAL A 52 -12.99 -28.91 3.76
N LEU A 53 -13.76 -29.57 4.63
CA LEU A 53 -13.60 -29.42 6.08
C LEU A 53 -12.18 -29.85 6.53
N LEU A 54 -11.67 -30.97 6.00
CA LEU A 54 -10.32 -31.44 6.33
C LEU A 54 -9.25 -30.49 5.81
N SER A 55 -9.38 -29.96 4.59
CA SER A 55 -8.46 -28.95 4.05
C SER A 55 -8.43 -27.69 4.92
N ARG A 56 -9.57 -27.23 5.41
CA ARG A 56 -9.64 -26.00 6.25
C ARG A 56 -9.12 -26.18 7.66
N LEU A 57 -9.26 -27.39 8.19
CA LEU A 57 -8.59 -27.77 9.43
C LEU A 57 -7.07 -27.88 9.20
N ALA A 58 -6.65 -28.37 8.03
CA ALA A 58 -5.25 -28.44 7.64
C ALA A 58 -4.58 -27.07 7.53
N GLU A 59 -5.26 -26.10 6.90
CA GLU A 59 -4.84 -24.68 6.84
C GLU A 59 -4.67 -23.99 8.21
N ARG A 60 -5.13 -24.64 9.29
CA ARG A 60 -5.07 -24.16 10.67
C ARG A 60 -4.15 -25.02 11.53
N ASP A 61 -3.31 -25.86 10.91
CA ASP A 61 -2.39 -26.78 11.56
C ASP A 61 -3.07 -27.65 12.65
N ALA A 62 -4.34 -28.01 12.41
CA ALA A 62 -5.13 -28.78 13.35
C ALA A 62 -4.59 -30.21 13.50
N VAL A 63 -4.79 -30.81 14.67
CA VAL A 63 -4.58 -32.24 14.92
C VAL A 63 -5.95 -32.91 14.92
N LEU A 64 -6.18 -33.84 13.99
CA LEU A 64 -7.32 -34.75 14.05
C LEU A 64 -7.01 -35.84 15.07
N VAL A 65 -7.52 -35.68 16.29
CA VAL A 65 -7.21 -36.57 17.41
C VAL A 65 -7.97 -37.89 17.31
N ASP A 66 -9.23 -37.83 16.86
CA ASP A 66 -10.07 -39.01 16.72
C ASP A 66 -11.14 -38.79 15.63
N ALA A 67 -11.66 -39.89 15.07
CA ALA A 67 -12.81 -39.86 14.18
C ALA A 67 -13.75 -41.02 14.49
N LEU A 68 -14.99 -40.71 14.85
CA LEU A 68 -15.99 -41.67 15.30
C LEU A 68 -17.23 -41.65 14.39
N VAL A 69 -17.81 -42.81 14.15
CA VAL A 69 -19.17 -42.89 13.60
C VAL A 69 -20.17 -42.56 14.70
N ASP A 70 -20.92 -41.47 14.53
CA ASP A 70 -21.91 -40.96 15.49
C ASP A 70 -23.34 -41.01 14.91
N SER A 71 -23.67 -42.15 14.30
CA SER A 71 -25.03 -42.42 13.79
C SER A 71 -25.89 -43.06 14.88
N SER A 72 -27.20 -42.79 14.86
CA SER A 72 -28.15 -43.31 15.86
C SER A 72 -28.12 -44.84 16.03
N ARG A 73 -27.78 -45.59 14.97
CA ARG A 73 -27.70 -47.06 15.01
C ARG A 73 -26.52 -47.62 15.79
N VAL A 74 -25.46 -46.82 15.98
CA VAL A 74 -24.24 -47.28 16.64
C VAL A 74 -23.90 -46.48 17.88
N ARG A 75 -24.61 -45.38 18.17
CA ARG A 75 -24.27 -44.45 19.27
C ARG A 75 -24.20 -45.13 20.64
N ASP A 76 -24.93 -46.24 20.82
CA ASP A 76 -24.94 -47.03 22.06
C ASP A 76 -23.72 -47.97 22.20
N LEU A 77 -22.92 -48.13 21.14
CA LEU A 77 -21.65 -48.89 21.19
C LEU A 77 -20.55 -48.06 21.87
N ALA A 78 -19.55 -48.76 22.43
CA ALA A 78 -18.39 -48.11 23.02
C ALA A 78 -17.60 -47.30 21.97
N GLU A 79 -16.87 -46.26 22.40
CA GLU A 79 -16.21 -45.33 21.45
C GLU A 79 -15.17 -46.03 20.56
N ASP A 80 -14.45 -47.02 21.12
CA ASP A 80 -13.48 -47.85 20.42
C ASP A 80 -14.12 -48.67 19.29
N GLU A 81 -15.34 -49.18 19.49
CA GLU A 81 -16.11 -49.90 18.47
C GLU A 81 -16.62 -48.97 17.33
N ARG A 82 -16.64 -47.66 17.58
CA ARG A 82 -17.11 -46.63 16.64
C ARG A 82 -15.98 -45.88 15.94
N ARG A 83 -14.73 -46.18 16.30
CA ARG A 83 -13.54 -45.46 15.84
C ARG A 83 -13.16 -45.85 14.41
N VAL A 84 -12.96 -44.82 13.59
CA VAL A 84 -12.54 -44.93 12.19
C VAL A 84 -11.04 -44.63 12.05
N LEU A 85 -10.50 -43.82 12.95
CA LEU A 85 -9.11 -43.37 12.94
C LEU A 85 -8.31 -44.14 13.99
N GLN A 86 -7.23 -44.81 13.60
CA GLN A 86 -6.43 -45.61 14.54
C GLN A 86 -5.52 -44.76 15.43
N GLU A 87 -5.00 -43.66 14.90
CA GLU A 87 -4.02 -42.79 15.55
C GLU A 87 -4.28 -41.31 15.19
N PRO A 88 -3.93 -40.36 16.06
CA PRO A 88 -4.03 -38.94 15.74
C PRO A 88 -3.26 -38.57 14.47
N VAL A 89 -3.83 -37.67 13.67
CA VAL A 89 -3.21 -37.19 12.42
C VAL A 89 -3.00 -35.69 12.52
N TRP A 90 -1.75 -35.25 12.40
CA TRP A 90 -1.43 -33.82 12.23
C TRP A 90 -1.79 -33.38 10.81
N LEU A 91 -2.63 -32.36 10.69
CA LEU A 91 -3.14 -31.87 9.41
C LEU A 91 -2.30 -30.73 8.81
N GLY A 92 -1.06 -30.49 9.25
CA GLY A 92 -0.25 -29.38 8.74
C GLY A 92 0.24 -29.53 7.28
N ARG A 93 1.17 -28.65 6.88
CA ARG A 93 1.69 -28.59 5.50
C ARG A 93 2.17 -29.95 4.98
N GLY A 94 1.54 -30.43 3.90
CA GLY A 94 1.91 -31.65 3.18
C GLY A 94 1.00 -32.87 3.44
N VAL A 95 -0.05 -32.74 4.26
CA VAL A 95 -1.04 -33.82 4.42
C VAL A 95 -1.82 -34.04 3.12
N ASP A 96 -1.89 -35.29 2.65
CA ASP A 96 -2.77 -35.66 1.53
C ASP A 96 -4.21 -35.77 2.05
N VAL A 97 -4.93 -34.65 1.96
CA VAL A 97 -6.32 -34.54 2.42
C VAL A 97 -7.23 -35.52 1.68
N SER A 98 -7.01 -35.75 0.38
CA SER A 98 -7.85 -36.65 -0.40
C SER A 98 -7.66 -38.09 0.04
N ALA A 99 -6.42 -38.51 0.31
CA ALA A 99 -6.12 -39.82 0.88
C ALA A 99 -6.70 -39.99 2.30
N LEU A 100 -6.61 -38.95 3.15
CA LEU A 100 -7.21 -38.97 4.48
C LEU A 100 -8.73 -39.11 4.41
N ARG A 101 -9.40 -38.35 3.53
CA ARG A 101 -10.83 -38.44 3.28
C ARG A 101 -11.24 -39.83 2.77
N GLN A 102 -10.44 -40.48 1.93
CA GLN A 102 -10.65 -41.88 1.52
C GLN A 102 -10.57 -42.85 2.70
N ARG A 103 -9.56 -42.71 3.56
CA ARG A 103 -9.40 -43.55 4.77
C ARG A 103 -10.60 -43.39 5.72
N LEU A 104 -10.99 -42.15 5.99
CA LEU A 104 -12.11 -41.83 6.89
C LEU A 104 -13.47 -42.26 6.35
N THR A 105 -13.68 -42.28 5.03
CA THR A 105 -14.95 -42.75 4.45
C THR A 105 -14.99 -44.27 4.33
N SER A 106 -13.92 -44.90 3.87
CA SER A 106 -13.86 -46.36 3.69
C SER A 106 -13.95 -47.14 5.01
N GLY A 107 -13.39 -46.60 6.10
CA GLY A 107 -13.47 -47.22 7.43
C GLY A 107 -14.90 -47.28 8.03
N GLN A 108 -15.80 -46.37 7.64
CA GLN A 108 -17.15 -46.31 8.20
C GLN A 108 -18.01 -47.54 7.88
N GLY A 109 -17.78 -48.18 6.72
CA GLY A 109 -18.62 -49.26 6.23
C GLY A 109 -18.64 -50.49 7.12
N ARG A 110 -17.54 -50.74 7.86
CA ARG A 110 -17.37 -51.90 8.74
C ARG A 110 -17.94 -51.70 10.16
N ILE A 111 -18.21 -50.45 10.55
CA ILE A 111 -18.68 -50.12 11.89
C ILE A 111 -20.17 -50.40 12.03
N GLY A 112 -20.55 -51.12 13.09
CA GLY A 112 -21.95 -51.48 13.38
C GLY A 112 -22.57 -52.48 12.42
N GLN A 113 -21.75 -53.32 11.77
CA GLN A 113 -22.24 -54.42 10.95
C GLN A 113 -22.70 -55.60 11.80
N ARG A 114 -23.73 -56.31 11.32
CA ARG A 114 -24.11 -57.59 11.92
C ARG A 114 -22.96 -58.60 11.73
N PRO A 115 -22.69 -59.47 12.71
CA PRO A 115 -21.74 -60.57 12.54
C PRO A 115 -22.05 -61.37 11.26
N GLY A 116 -21.04 -61.58 10.41
CA GLY A 116 -21.17 -62.31 9.14
C GLY A 116 -21.63 -61.50 7.91
N ALA A 117 -21.70 -60.16 7.99
CA ALA A 117 -22.03 -59.32 6.84
C ALA A 117 -20.98 -59.47 5.71
N ARG A 118 -21.42 -59.88 4.51
CA ARG A 118 -20.54 -60.10 3.34
C ARG A 118 -20.09 -58.82 2.63
N LYS A 119 -20.75 -57.68 2.86
CA LYS A 119 -20.48 -56.41 2.18
C LYS A 119 -20.39 -55.27 3.18
N ALA A 120 -19.50 -54.32 2.95
CA ALA A 120 -19.40 -53.08 3.71
C ALA A 120 -20.72 -52.28 3.61
N GLY A 121 -21.10 -51.61 4.70
CA GLY A 121 -22.26 -50.73 4.76
C GLY A 121 -22.02 -49.37 4.09
N ASN A 122 -22.92 -48.42 4.31
CA ASN A 122 -22.76 -47.04 3.82
C ASN A 122 -21.51 -46.37 4.42
N ASN A 123 -20.73 -45.70 3.57
CA ASN A 123 -19.50 -44.96 3.87
C ASN A 123 -19.71 -43.44 4.05
N SER A 124 -20.95 -43.02 4.26
CA SER A 124 -21.37 -41.62 4.41
C SER A 124 -22.31 -41.47 5.61
N LYS A 125 -21.93 -42.08 6.74
CA LYS A 125 -22.64 -42.02 8.03
C LYS A 125 -22.32 -40.69 8.72
N ARG A 126 -23.08 -40.37 9.78
CA ARG A 126 -22.79 -39.19 10.62
C ARG A 126 -21.42 -39.41 11.26
N LEU A 127 -20.51 -38.46 11.05
CA LEU A 127 -19.10 -38.58 11.41
C LEU A 127 -18.74 -37.45 12.38
N ARG A 128 -18.09 -37.81 13.48
CA ARG A 128 -17.59 -36.89 14.50
C ARG A 128 -16.07 -36.88 14.43
N LEU A 129 -15.48 -35.73 14.15
CA LEU A 129 -14.04 -35.50 14.08
C LEU A 129 -13.61 -34.71 15.32
N ARG A 130 -12.91 -35.35 16.26
CA ARG A 130 -12.35 -34.66 17.42
C ARG A 130 -11.04 -34.02 17.02
N VAL A 131 -10.95 -32.71 17.22
CA VAL A 131 -9.83 -31.90 16.74
C VAL A 131 -9.25 -31.04 17.86
N GLU A 132 -7.95 -30.85 17.79
CA GLU A 132 -7.23 -29.77 18.48
C GLU A 132 -6.81 -28.76 17.42
N VAL A 133 -7.25 -27.51 17.56
CA VAL A 133 -6.96 -26.46 16.58
C VAL A 133 -6.21 -25.33 17.29
N PRO A 134 -4.95 -25.04 16.91
CA PRO A 134 -4.20 -23.91 17.44
C PRO A 134 -5.04 -22.62 17.50
N GLY A 135 -5.07 -21.98 18.66
CA GLY A 135 -5.84 -20.75 18.90
C GLY A 135 -7.33 -20.94 19.23
N TYR A 136 -7.88 -22.16 19.20
CA TYR A 136 -9.29 -22.40 19.54
C TYR A 136 -9.43 -23.26 20.80
N ARG A 137 -10.26 -22.77 21.74
CA ARG A 137 -10.68 -23.49 22.95
C ARG A 137 -12.03 -24.18 22.73
N PRO A 138 -12.45 -25.14 23.58
CA PRO A 138 -13.77 -25.75 23.49
C PRO A 138 -14.94 -24.74 23.46
N ALA A 139 -14.79 -23.61 24.15
CA ALA A 139 -15.78 -22.52 24.15
C ALA A 139 -15.92 -21.82 22.79
N ASP A 140 -14.93 -21.95 21.90
CA ASP A 140 -14.86 -21.28 20.59
C ASP A 140 -15.54 -22.08 19.47
N ALA A 141 -16.40 -23.05 19.81
CA ALA A 141 -17.05 -23.94 18.83
C ALA A 141 -17.80 -23.18 17.72
N GLU A 142 -18.58 -22.15 18.08
CA GLU A 142 -19.28 -21.32 17.10
C GLU A 142 -18.32 -20.45 16.27
N ARG A 143 -17.16 -20.07 16.81
CA ARG A 143 -16.11 -19.35 16.05
C ARG A 143 -15.49 -20.28 15.02
N LEU A 144 -15.00 -21.45 15.45
CA LEU A 144 -14.41 -22.45 14.54
C LEU A 144 -15.40 -22.87 13.44
N LYS A 145 -16.67 -23.08 13.80
CA LYS A 145 -17.74 -23.41 12.85
C LYS A 145 -17.89 -22.39 11.73
N ARG A 146 -17.85 -21.09 12.07
CA ARG A 146 -17.87 -20.03 11.05
C ARG A 146 -16.58 -20.07 10.23
N ASP A 147 -15.43 -20.15 10.87
CA ASP A 147 -14.13 -20.03 10.20
C ASP A 147 -13.87 -21.16 9.19
N ILE A 148 -14.40 -22.37 9.43
CA ILE A 148 -14.28 -23.51 8.51
C ILE A 148 -15.45 -23.63 7.52
N ALA A 149 -16.53 -22.85 7.68
CA ALA A 149 -17.66 -22.86 6.75
C ALA A 149 -17.36 -22.16 5.42
N TRP A 150 -16.46 -21.18 5.42
CA TRP A 150 -16.06 -20.43 4.22
C TRP A 150 -14.59 -20.65 3.86
N PRO A 151 -14.21 -20.49 2.58
CA PRO A 151 -12.80 -20.43 2.19
C PRO A 151 -12.10 -19.34 3.00
N ARG A 152 -10.84 -19.55 3.41
CA ARG A 152 -10.04 -18.46 4.01
C ARG A 152 -10.07 -17.22 3.12
N THR A 153 -10.09 -17.43 1.80
CA THR A 153 -10.24 -16.43 0.73
C THR A 153 -11.51 -15.56 0.77
N ARG A 154 -12.48 -15.82 1.66
CA ARG A 154 -13.70 -14.98 1.85
C ARG A 154 -13.83 -14.38 3.26
N LEU A 155 -12.90 -14.67 4.17
CA LEU A 155 -12.63 -13.85 5.37
C LEU A 155 -11.32 -13.05 5.21
N GLU A 156 -10.55 -13.36 4.17
CA GLU A 156 -9.49 -12.57 3.57
C GLU A 156 -10.05 -11.90 2.30
N GLU A 157 -10.93 -10.90 2.45
CA GLU A 157 -10.74 -9.73 1.60
C GLU A 157 -9.29 -9.32 1.88
N ARG A 158 -8.39 -9.56 0.92
CA ARG A 158 -6.94 -9.27 1.03
C ARG A 158 -6.80 -8.02 1.89
N PHE A 159 -6.28 -8.16 3.11
CA PHE A 159 -5.96 -7.01 3.94
C PHE A 159 -4.97 -6.18 3.14
N ARG A 160 -5.46 -5.08 2.56
CA ARG A 160 -4.72 -4.21 1.65
C ARG A 160 -4.44 -2.90 2.37
N VAL A 161 -3.67 -2.04 1.71
CA VAL A 161 -3.35 -0.71 2.22
C VAL A 161 -4.60 0.06 2.68
N PRO A 162 -5.73 0.13 1.93
CA PRO A 162 -6.91 0.84 2.40
C PRO A 162 -7.50 0.27 3.70
N ASP A 163 -7.47 -1.05 3.89
CA ASP A 163 -7.99 -1.71 5.09
C ASP A 163 -7.09 -1.41 6.30
N LEU A 164 -5.77 -1.46 6.11
CA LEU A 164 -4.81 -1.07 7.13
C LEU A 164 -5.00 0.39 7.56
N LEU A 165 -5.12 1.30 6.59
CA LEU A 165 -5.31 2.73 6.88
C LEU A 165 -6.65 2.98 7.56
N ALA A 166 -7.72 2.32 7.12
CA ALA A 166 -9.03 2.40 7.75
C ALA A 166 -9.01 1.82 9.18
N VAL A 167 -8.31 0.71 9.41
CA VAL A 167 -8.13 0.18 10.76
C VAL A 167 -7.37 1.20 11.60
N LEU A 168 -6.22 1.72 11.18
CA LEU A 168 -5.47 2.74 11.94
C LEU A 168 -6.29 4.01 12.24
N GLU A 169 -7.09 4.46 11.27
CA GLU A 169 -7.98 5.61 11.44
C GLU A 169 -9.07 5.33 12.49
N ASN A 170 -9.51 4.09 12.66
CA ASN A 170 -10.60 3.69 13.56
C ASN A 170 -10.13 2.94 14.83
N SER A 171 -8.87 2.49 14.88
CA SER A 171 -8.25 1.68 15.92
C SER A 171 -7.51 2.56 16.91
N ALA A 172 -8.27 3.39 17.60
CA ALA A 172 -7.96 3.85 18.94
C ALA A 172 -9.11 3.35 19.82
N ALA A 173 -8.99 2.11 20.26
CA ALA A 173 -10.01 1.45 21.06
C ALA A 173 -10.17 2.22 22.38
N HIS A 174 -11.25 3.01 22.43
CA HIS A 174 -11.75 3.90 23.50
C HIS A 174 -11.33 5.39 23.46
N ARG A 175 -11.85 6.11 22.45
CA ARG A 175 -12.92 7.14 22.59
C ARG A 175 -12.84 8.18 23.73
N GLN A 176 -11.66 8.64 24.16
CA GLN A 176 -11.53 9.97 24.76
C GLN A 176 -10.71 10.91 23.86
N LYS A 177 -11.39 11.94 23.37
CA LYS A 177 -10.80 13.02 22.56
C LYS A 177 -9.65 13.64 23.36
N GLY A 178 -8.41 13.43 22.91
CA GLY A 178 -7.20 13.93 23.58
C GLY A 178 -6.26 12.85 24.16
N GLU A 179 -6.63 11.57 24.13
CA GLU A 179 -5.73 10.48 24.54
C GLU A 179 -4.80 10.06 23.39
N VAL A 180 -3.50 10.31 23.55
CA VAL A 180 -2.47 10.07 22.53
C VAL A 180 -1.71 8.75 22.75
N THR A 181 -2.03 8.03 23.81
CA THR A 181 -1.26 6.88 24.31
C THR A 181 -1.10 5.76 23.29
N GLN A 182 -2.21 5.22 22.76
CA GLN A 182 -2.19 4.15 21.75
C GLN A 182 -1.53 4.60 20.42
N PRO A 183 -1.86 5.79 19.86
CA PRO A 183 -1.18 6.33 18.68
C PRO A 183 0.35 6.47 18.84
N LEU A 184 0.83 6.85 20.02
CA LEU A 184 2.27 6.92 20.31
C LEU A 184 2.92 5.53 20.31
N VAL A 185 2.24 4.50 20.83
CA VAL A 185 2.71 3.12 20.77
C VAL A 185 2.78 2.60 19.33
N LEU A 186 1.73 2.85 18.54
CA LEU A 186 1.71 2.46 17.12
C LEU A 186 2.80 3.20 16.33
N THR A 187 3.01 4.48 16.61
CA THR A 187 4.11 5.28 16.04
C THR A 187 5.47 4.70 16.36
N TRP A 188 5.71 4.34 17.63
CA TRP A 188 6.94 3.67 18.04
C TRP A 188 7.14 2.36 17.26
N ALA A 189 6.10 1.52 17.17
CA ALA A 189 6.17 0.26 16.46
C ALA A 189 6.49 0.44 14.96
N LEU A 190 5.95 1.49 14.32
CA LEU A 190 6.31 1.86 12.95
C LEU A 190 7.80 2.22 12.83
N GLY A 191 8.34 2.99 13.77
CA GLY A 191 9.76 3.33 13.83
C GLY A 191 10.66 2.10 14.01
N GLN A 192 10.22 1.11 14.79
CA GLN A 192 10.95 -0.15 14.92
C GLN A 192 10.99 -0.94 13.61
N LEU A 193 9.89 -0.98 12.85
CA LEU A 193 9.88 -1.58 11.51
C LEU A 193 10.80 -0.83 10.53
N GLU A 194 10.86 0.50 10.61
CA GLU A 194 11.78 1.34 9.82
C GLU A 194 13.24 0.99 10.11
N ALA A 195 13.58 0.76 11.38
CA ALA A 195 14.89 0.31 11.82
C ALA A 195 15.19 -1.18 11.50
N GLY A 196 14.24 -1.90 10.88
CA GLY A 196 14.41 -3.29 10.46
C GLY A 196 14.22 -4.33 11.58
N HIS A 197 13.60 -3.95 12.69
CA HIS A 197 13.26 -4.89 13.76
C HIS A 197 12.08 -5.80 13.36
N ASP A 198 11.94 -6.93 14.07
CA ASP A 198 10.83 -7.87 13.90
C ASP A 198 9.48 -7.21 14.24
N ARG A 199 8.40 -7.72 13.65
CA ARG A 199 7.03 -7.21 13.84
C ARG A 199 6.47 -7.48 15.25
N LEU A 200 7.02 -8.47 15.96
CA LEU A 200 6.64 -8.87 17.31
C LEU A 200 7.74 -8.50 18.31
N PHE A 201 7.40 -7.71 19.31
CA PHE A 201 8.30 -7.20 20.34
C PHE A 201 8.12 -7.98 21.63
N GLU A 202 9.22 -8.35 22.29
CA GLU A 202 9.16 -8.89 23.66
C GLU A 202 8.79 -7.79 24.65
N TRP A 203 8.01 -8.12 25.68
CA TRP A 203 7.57 -7.16 26.69
C TRP A 203 8.74 -6.39 27.34
N ALA A 204 9.86 -7.07 27.60
CA ALA A 204 11.06 -6.47 28.20
C ALA A 204 11.75 -5.44 27.29
N GLU A 205 11.67 -5.63 25.97
CA GLU A 205 12.23 -4.72 24.96
C GLU A 205 11.28 -3.56 24.65
N PHE A 206 9.97 -3.86 24.66
CA PHE A 206 8.90 -2.92 24.37
C PHE A 206 8.74 -1.85 25.45
N TRP A 207 8.63 -2.27 26.72
CA TRP A 207 8.10 -1.39 27.76
C TRP A 207 9.00 -0.20 28.13
N PRO A 208 10.32 -0.37 28.36
CA PRO A 208 11.18 0.76 28.75
C PRO A 208 11.17 1.95 27.77
N PRO A 209 11.39 1.76 26.45
CA PRO A 209 11.39 2.88 25.50
C PRO A 209 10.00 3.50 25.32
N VAL A 210 8.94 2.68 25.29
CA VAL A 210 7.56 3.17 25.15
C VAL A 210 7.14 3.97 26.38
N ALA A 211 7.50 3.55 27.59
CA ALA A 211 7.19 4.29 28.80
C ALA A 211 7.90 5.66 28.84
N GLU A 212 9.08 5.79 28.24
CA GLU A 212 9.77 7.07 28.09
C GLU A 212 9.08 7.96 27.06
N LEU A 213 8.74 7.38 25.90
CA LEU A 213 7.99 8.08 24.85
C LEU A 213 6.65 8.63 25.37
N LEU A 214 5.92 7.84 26.15
CA LEU A 214 4.65 8.24 26.74
C LEU A 214 4.81 9.32 27.81
N ARG A 215 5.92 9.34 28.56
CA ARG A 215 6.23 10.45 29.48
C ARG A 215 6.55 11.75 28.74
N GLU A 216 7.24 11.65 27.61
CA GLU A 216 7.67 12.81 26.82
C GLU A 216 6.50 13.40 26.00
N PHE A 217 5.72 12.56 25.32
CA PHE A 217 4.69 13.01 24.37
C PHE A 217 3.25 12.72 24.81
N GLY A 218 3.05 11.85 25.81
CA GLY A 218 1.73 11.31 26.17
C GLY A 218 0.86 12.20 27.07
N ARG A 219 1.40 13.31 27.58
CA ARG A 219 0.72 14.27 28.49
C ARG A 219 0.11 13.65 29.76
N THR A 220 0.42 12.39 30.09
CA THR A 220 0.00 11.67 31.30
C THR A 220 1.21 11.23 32.13
N SER A 221 1.08 11.32 33.45
CA SER A 221 2.09 10.84 34.41
C SER A 221 1.93 9.35 34.74
N ALA A 222 0.76 8.76 34.47
CA ALA A 222 0.49 7.34 34.67
C ALA A 222 0.47 6.64 33.31
N VAL A 223 1.50 5.82 33.05
CA VAL A 223 1.63 5.04 31.83
C VAL A 223 0.91 3.70 32.02
N PRO A 224 -0.21 3.42 31.31
CA PRO A 224 -0.94 2.16 31.45
C PRO A 224 -0.09 0.99 30.94
N ARG A 225 0.13 -0.02 31.78
CA ARG A 225 0.95 -1.21 31.43
C ARG A 225 0.21 -2.19 30.52
N ASP A 226 -1.12 -2.10 30.48
CA ASP A 226 -1.97 -2.96 29.69
C ASP A 226 -2.03 -2.56 28.22
N LEU A 227 -1.43 -1.44 27.78
CA LEU A 227 -1.48 -0.97 26.38
C LEU A 227 -1.03 -2.01 25.35
N PHE A 228 0.01 -2.77 25.68
CA PHE A 228 0.54 -3.87 24.87
C PHE A 228 -0.48 -4.99 24.66
N TRP A 229 -1.39 -5.15 25.62
CA TRP A 229 -2.51 -6.07 25.57
C TRP A 229 -3.74 -5.42 24.95
N GLN A 230 -4.10 -4.18 25.28
CA GLN A 230 -5.31 -3.47 24.82
C GLN A 230 -5.40 -3.37 23.30
N LEU A 231 -4.26 -3.17 22.61
CA LEU A 231 -4.22 -3.08 21.15
C LEU A 231 -4.73 -4.35 20.44
N ARG A 232 -4.75 -5.51 21.13
CA ARG A 232 -5.33 -6.76 20.60
C ARG A 232 -6.80 -6.64 20.17
N SER A 233 -7.51 -5.64 20.69
CA SER A 233 -8.90 -5.38 20.32
C SER A 233 -9.04 -5.00 18.84
N ALA A 234 -7.97 -4.49 18.22
CA ALA A 234 -7.84 -4.33 16.79
C ALA A 234 -7.21 -5.60 16.18
N GLU A 235 -7.98 -6.69 16.11
CA GLU A 235 -7.51 -8.04 15.72
C GLU A 235 -6.84 -8.09 14.33
N ALA A 236 -7.19 -7.17 13.43
CA ALA A 236 -6.55 -7.06 12.11
C ALA A 236 -5.18 -6.35 12.14
N LEU A 237 -4.92 -5.54 13.17
CA LEU A 237 -3.72 -4.71 13.28
C LEU A 237 -2.68 -5.29 14.23
N TRP A 238 -3.10 -5.77 15.40
CA TRP A 238 -2.20 -6.13 16.49
C TRP A 238 -2.48 -7.54 17.03
N GLU A 239 -1.42 -8.32 17.23
CA GLU A 239 -1.50 -9.69 17.78
C GLU A 239 -0.58 -9.86 18.99
N THR A 240 -0.91 -10.85 19.83
CA THR A 240 -0.20 -11.18 21.06
C THR A 240 0.12 -12.68 21.10
N HIS A 241 1.28 -13.03 21.63
CA HIS A 241 1.82 -14.39 21.71
C HIS A 241 2.42 -14.64 23.10
N GLY A 242 2.44 -15.91 23.52
CA GLY A 242 3.15 -16.32 24.74
C GLY A 242 2.44 -16.00 26.06
N SER A 243 1.26 -15.38 26.04
CA SER A 243 0.38 -15.23 27.22
C SER A 243 -1.09 -15.28 26.84
N THR A 244 -1.92 -15.89 27.70
CA THR A 244 -3.38 -15.89 27.56
C THR A 244 -4.08 -14.84 28.42
N GLU A 245 -3.34 -14.22 29.33
CA GLU A 245 -3.80 -13.16 30.24
C GLU A 245 -2.92 -11.91 30.07
N GLU A 246 -3.34 -10.79 30.67
CA GLU A 246 -2.55 -9.55 30.62
C GLU A 246 -1.13 -9.81 31.18
N PRO A 247 -0.08 -9.58 30.38
CA PRO A 247 1.28 -9.89 30.80
C PRO A 247 1.75 -8.96 31.93
N THR A 248 2.40 -9.54 32.92
CA THR A 248 3.05 -8.82 34.01
C THR A 248 4.53 -8.56 33.69
N THR A 249 5.20 -7.71 34.46
CA THR A 249 6.66 -7.49 34.32
C THR A 249 7.51 -8.73 34.57
N ALA A 250 6.93 -9.83 35.05
CA ALA A 250 7.60 -11.12 35.22
C ALA A 250 7.47 -12.03 33.97
N ASP A 251 6.59 -11.71 33.02
CA ASP A 251 6.28 -12.54 31.86
C ASP A 251 7.26 -12.26 30.70
N GLY A 252 8.46 -12.83 30.82
CA GLY A 252 9.53 -12.66 29.83
C GLY A 252 9.27 -13.31 28.47
N SER A 253 8.23 -14.14 28.31
CA SER A 253 7.89 -14.80 27.04
C SER A 253 6.76 -14.12 26.26
N ALA A 254 6.13 -13.09 26.81
CA ALA A 254 5.03 -12.40 26.17
C ALA A 254 5.55 -11.52 25.03
N ARG A 255 5.00 -11.71 23.83
CA ARG A 255 5.31 -10.93 22.63
C ARG A 255 4.05 -10.29 22.06
N ALA A 256 4.16 -9.10 21.51
CA ALA A 256 3.05 -8.47 20.79
C ALA A 256 3.55 -7.51 19.73
N GLY A 257 2.70 -7.23 18.74
CA GLY A 257 3.06 -6.33 17.67
C GLY A 257 2.11 -6.44 16.49
N PHE A 258 2.53 -5.95 15.33
CA PHE A 258 1.69 -5.98 14.14
C PHE A 258 1.38 -7.42 13.71
N THR A 259 0.16 -7.66 13.24
CA THR A 259 -0.20 -8.91 12.57
C THR A 259 0.73 -9.16 11.39
N GLU A 260 0.90 -10.42 10.98
CA GLU A 260 1.72 -10.77 9.81
C GLU A 260 1.26 -10.02 8.54
N GLN A 261 -0.05 -9.85 8.37
CA GLN A 261 -0.64 -9.13 7.23
C GLN A 261 -0.36 -7.62 7.28
N ALA A 262 -0.52 -6.98 8.44
CA ALA A 262 -0.21 -5.57 8.61
C ALA A 262 1.29 -5.30 8.43
N ALA A 263 2.15 -6.13 9.02
CA ALA A 263 3.60 -6.03 8.88
C ALA A 263 4.05 -6.20 7.42
N ALA A 264 3.44 -7.11 6.66
CA ALA A 264 3.75 -7.30 5.24
C ALA A 264 3.42 -6.06 4.38
N LEU A 265 2.32 -5.36 4.67
CA LEU A 265 2.00 -4.09 4.01
C LEU A 265 2.94 -2.97 4.45
N LEU A 266 3.24 -2.90 5.75
CA LEU A 266 4.17 -1.94 6.36
C LEU A 266 5.65 -2.24 6.04
N ALA A 267 5.94 -3.29 5.27
CA ALA A 267 7.27 -3.48 4.70
C ALA A 267 7.57 -2.45 3.60
N ASP A 268 6.54 -1.90 2.95
CA ASP A 268 6.67 -0.82 1.97
C ASP A 268 6.82 0.54 2.71
N PRO A 269 7.95 1.26 2.52
CA PRO A 269 8.17 2.57 3.15
C PRO A 269 7.08 3.60 2.82
N ALA A 270 6.49 3.55 1.64
CA ALA A 270 5.42 4.47 1.25
C ALA A 270 4.12 4.19 2.03
N VAL A 271 3.85 2.92 2.35
CA VAL A 271 2.70 2.53 3.19
C VAL A 271 2.97 2.87 4.66
N ARG A 272 4.19 2.69 5.16
CA ARG A 272 4.57 3.17 6.50
C ARG A 272 4.39 4.67 6.64
N ALA A 273 4.83 5.46 5.66
CA ALA A 273 4.65 6.90 5.67
C ALA A 273 3.17 7.29 5.72
N GLN A 274 2.31 6.63 4.94
CA GLN A 274 0.85 6.83 4.99
C GLN A 274 0.25 6.45 6.35
N ALA A 275 0.65 5.33 6.93
CA ALA A 275 0.20 4.90 8.25
C ALA A 275 0.58 5.90 9.35
N ALA A 276 1.83 6.37 9.31
CA ALA A 276 2.36 7.36 10.25
C ALA A 276 1.61 8.70 10.10
N GLU A 277 1.29 9.10 8.87
CA GLU A 277 0.49 10.29 8.57
C GLU A 277 -0.95 10.19 9.07
N VAL A 278 -1.60 9.03 8.92
CA VAL A 278 -2.93 8.78 9.49
C VAL A 278 -2.91 8.96 11.01
N LEU A 279 -1.91 8.42 11.70
CA LEU A 279 -1.77 8.60 13.15
C LEU A 279 -1.55 10.07 13.53
N ARG A 280 -0.69 10.78 12.77
CA ARG A 280 -0.41 12.20 12.94
C ARG A 280 -1.68 13.04 12.87
N VAL A 281 -2.41 12.94 11.76
CA VAL A 281 -3.58 13.78 11.45
C VAL A 281 -4.77 13.43 12.33
N THR A 282 -4.95 12.15 12.69
CA THR A 282 -6.14 11.72 13.46
C THR A 282 -6.00 12.00 14.94
N TYR A 283 -4.81 11.77 15.51
CA TYR A 283 -4.66 11.67 16.95
C TYR A 283 -3.55 12.54 17.54
N LEU A 284 -2.51 12.85 16.77
CA LEU A 284 -1.30 13.51 17.26
C LEU A 284 -1.17 14.96 16.78
N ALA A 285 -2.29 15.61 16.41
CA ALA A 285 -2.29 16.98 15.89
C ALA A 285 -1.61 18.00 16.84
N GLU A 286 -1.72 17.78 18.15
CA GLU A 286 -1.18 18.65 19.19
C GLU A 286 0.22 18.21 19.70
N VAL A 287 0.82 17.19 19.09
CA VAL A 287 2.13 16.65 19.47
C VAL A 287 3.19 17.17 18.50
N ASP A 288 4.38 17.51 19.00
CA ASP A 288 5.54 17.80 18.15
C ASP A 288 5.97 16.52 17.42
N HIS A 289 5.36 16.30 16.26
CA HIS A 289 5.54 15.11 15.44
C HIS A 289 6.96 15.00 14.87
N ARG A 290 7.69 16.12 14.71
CA ARG A 290 9.07 16.11 14.22
C ARG A 290 10.02 15.61 15.29
N ALA A 291 9.87 16.10 16.53
CA ALA A 291 10.58 15.55 17.67
C ALA A 291 10.24 14.07 17.87
N LEU A 292 8.96 13.72 17.78
CA LEU A 292 8.48 12.35 17.89
C LEU A 292 9.08 11.43 16.81
N TRP A 293 9.06 11.83 15.54
CA TRP A 293 9.58 11.01 14.42
C TRP A 293 11.08 10.77 14.58
N ARG A 294 11.85 11.81 14.91
CA ARG A 294 13.28 11.63 15.23
C ARG A 294 13.47 10.69 16.42
N ARG A 295 12.63 10.82 17.45
CA ARG A 295 12.71 10.02 18.67
C ARG A 295 12.47 8.53 18.41
N VAL A 296 11.57 8.20 17.49
CA VAL A 296 11.24 6.81 17.12
C VAL A 296 11.98 6.31 15.88
N GLY A 297 12.78 7.15 15.22
CA GLY A 297 13.55 6.78 14.02
C GLY A 297 12.76 6.77 12.72
N LEU A 298 11.61 7.46 12.63
CA LEU A 298 10.87 7.64 11.38
C LEU A 298 11.46 8.78 10.54
N PRO A 299 11.40 8.68 9.19
CA PRO A 299 11.93 9.70 8.30
C PRO A 299 11.16 11.02 8.45
N VAL A 300 11.90 12.12 8.63
CA VAL A 300 11.36 13.47 8.70
C VAL A 300 11.46 14.09 7.31
N ALA A 301 10.36 14.63 6.78
CA ALA A 301 10.38 15.35 5.51
C ALA A 301 11.35 16.54 5.60
N GLU A 302 12.30 16.61 4.68
CA GLU A 302 13.18 17.77 4.54
C GLU A 302 12.49 18.83 3.67
N PRO A 303 12.55 20.11 4.05
CA PRO A 303 12.00 21.18 3.22
C PRO A 303 12.73 21.21 1.88
N PRO A 304 12.01 21.41 0.75
CA PRO A 304 12.64 21.53 -0.54
C PRO A 304 13.56 22.76 -0.56
N ARG A 305 14.63 22.69 -1.36
CA ARG A 305 15.54 23.84 -1.49
C ARG A 305 14.89 24.93 -2.34
N ALA A 306 14.87 26.15 -1.83
CA ALA A 306 14.27 27.32 -2.49
C ALA A 306 14.74 27.53 -3.93
N LEU A 307 16.04 27.34 -4.20
CA LEU A 307 16.59 27.44 -5.56
C LEU A 307 16.05 26.39 -6.52
N ASP A 308 15.79 25.17 -6.04
CA ASP A 308 15.28 24.08 -6.88
C ASP A 308 13.81 24.34 -7.22
N VAL A 309 13.02 24.82 -6.24
CA VAL A 309 11.64 25.27 -6.44
C VAL A 309 11.58 26.38 -7.48
N LEU A 310 12.33 27.47 -7.28
CA LEU A 310 12.32 28.62 -8.20
C LEU A 310 12.75 28.24 -9.62
N ARG A 311 13.80 27.42 -9.77
CA ARG A 311 14.27 26.97 -11.10
C ARG A 311 13.23 26.12 -11.81
N GLY A 312 12.53 25.26 -11.08
CA GLY A 312 11.45 24.43 -11.63
C GLY A 312 10.28 25.24 -12.17
N LEU A 313 10.06 26.44 -11.63
CA LEU A 313 8.94 27.32 -11.97
C LEU A 313 9.25 28.33 -13.08
N ILE A 314 10.48 28.37 -13.60
CA ILE A 314 10.83 29.32 -14.68
C ILE A 314 9.91 29.12 -15.89
N GLY A 315 9.24 30.19 -16.33
CA GLY A 315 8.29 30.16 -17.45
C GLY A 315 6.90 29.61 -17.10
N THR A 316 6.58 29.45 -15.82
CA THR A 316 5.28 28.96 -15.34
C THR A 316 4.44 30.13 -14.83
N GLU A 317 3.24 30.32 -15.37
CA GLU A 317 2.26 31.26 -14.84
C GLU A 317 1.60 30.70 -13.58
N LEU A 318 1.73 31.43 -12.47
CA LEU A 318 1.20 31.08 -11.17
C LEU A 318 0.02 31.99 -10.83
N PRO A 319 -1.16 31.43 -10.48
CA PRO A 319 -2.27 32.23 -10.01
C PRO A 319 -1.96 32.83 -8.64
N THR A 320 -2.30 34.09 -8.43
CA THR A 320 -2.28 34.71 -7.09
C THR A 320 -3.70 34.90 -6.56
N SER A 321 -3.84 35.12 -5.26
CA SER A 321 -5.12 35.39 -4.59
C SER A 321 -5.79 36.69 -5.07
N SER A 322 -5.06 37.61 -5.72
CA SER A 322 -5.64 38.82 -6.34
C SER A 322 -6.18 38.58 -7.76
N GLY A 323 -6.06 37.36 -8.29
CA GLY A 323 -6.49 37.00 -9.65
C GLY A 323 -5.53 37.42 -10.76
N GLN A 324 -4.40 38.06 -10.43
CA GLN A 324 -3.34 38.35 -11.38
C GLN A 324 -2.34 37.19 -11.42
N ALA A 325 -2.00 36.71 -12.62
CA ALA A 325 -0.95 35.71 -12.77
C ALA A 325 0.43 36.35 -12.58
N VAL A 326 1.36 35.58 -12.01
CA VAL A 326 2.76 35.95 -11.85
C VAL A 326 3.64 34.86 -12.46
N GLU A 327 4.78 35.23 -13.02
CA GLU A 327 5.65 34.28 -13.73
C GLU A 327 7.07 34.37 -13.20
N VAL A 328 7.69 33.24 -12.83
CA VAL A 328 9.11 33.23 -12.49
C VAL A 328 9.90 33.36 -13.79
N VAL A 329 10.62 34.47 -13.96
CA VAL A 329 11.34 34.80 -15.21
C VAL A 329 12.86 34.64 -15.10
N GLY A 330 13.39 34.53 -13.89
CA GLY A 330 14.82 34.32 -13.68
C GLY A 330 15.16 33.91 -12.26
N VAL A 331 16.29 33.23 -12.09
CA VAL A 331 16.79 32.81 -10.77
C VAL A 331 18.30 33.04 -10.72
N GLY A 332 18.72 33.96 -9.85
CA GLY A 332 20.11 34.22 -9.49
C GLY A 332 20.60 33.34 -8.34
N ALA A 333 21.78 33.64 -7.79
CA ALA A 333 22.37 32.87 -6.70
C ALA A 333 21.61 33.03 -5.37
N SER A 334 21.07 34.22 -5.11
CA SER A 334 20.36 34.58 -3.86
C SER A 334 19.00 35.24 -4.09
N THR A 335 18.57 35.38 -5.35
CA THR A 335 17.31 36.06 -5.71
C THR A 335 16.56 35.31 -6.81
N GLY A 336 15.24 35.23 -6.69
CA GLY A 336 14.32 34.85 -7.77
C GLY A 336 13.62 36.09 -8.32
N LEU A 337 13.46 36.18 -9.63
CA LEU A 337 12.79 37.28 -10.32
C LEU A 337 11.42 36.80 -10.79
N VAL A 338 10.37 37.50 -10.38
CA VAL A 338 8.99 37.18 -10.72
C VAL A 338 8.35 38.35 -11.45
N ALA A 339 7.96 38.15 -12.69
CA ALA A 339 7.18 39.11 -13.46
C ALA A 339 5.73 39.14 -12.94
N THR A 340 5.21 40.35 -12.80
CA THR A 340 3.84 40.66 -12.39
C THR A 340 3.26 41.68 -13.37
N GLY A 341 1.94 41.87 -13.33
CA GLY A 341 1.28 42.90 -14.17
C GLY A 341 1.78 44.33 -13.93
N GLY A 342 2.49 44.60 -12.83
CA GLY A 342 3.05 45.91 -12.48
C GLY A 342 4.57 46.04 -12.62
N GLY A 343 5.27 45.01 -13.12
CA GLY A 343 6.73 44.97 -13.22
C GLY A 343 7.34 43.70 -12.62
N THR A 344 8.66 43.70 -12.39
CA THR A 344 9.37 42.55 -11.80
C THR A 344 9.54 42.73 -10.30
N VAL A 345 9.22 41.69 -9.54
CA VAL A 345 9.39 41.60 -8.09
C VAL A 345 10.49 40.59 -7.78
N GLU A 346 11.37 40.93 -6.84
CA GLU A 346 12.43 40.02 -6.38
C GLU A 346 11.95 39.24 -5.15
N ILE A 347 12.25 37.93 -5.14
CA ILE A 347 12.10 37.06 -3.98
C ILE A 347 13.51 36.72 -3.50
N ALA A 348 13.85 37.05 -2.26
CA ALA A 348 15.10 36.57 -1.66
C ALA A 348 15.02 35.05 -1.46
N VAL A 349 16.05 34.34 -1.89
CA VAL A 349 16.13 32.87 -1.77
C VAL A 349 16.07 32.44 -0.31
N ASP A 350 16.72 33.19 0.58
CA ASP A 350 16.73 32.91 2.03
C ASP A 350 15.34 33.09 2.65
N ASP A 351 14.56 34.09 2.22
CA ASP A 351 13.20 34.30 2.70
C ASP A 351 12.26 33.19 2.24
N LEU A 352 12.41 32.73 0.99
CA LEU A 352 11.68 31.57 0.48
C LEU A 352 12.09 30.30 1.21
N GLN A 353 13.39 30.09 1.47
CA GLN A 353 13.86 28.92 2.22
C GLN A 353 13.28 28.93 3.64
N ALA A 354 13.36 30.05 4.36
CA ALA A 354 12.77 30.18 5.68
C ALA A 354 11.25 29.95 5.68
N ALA A 355 10.56 30.32 4.60
CA ALA A 355 9.13 30.05 4.45
C ALA A 355 8.83 28.57 4.14
N LEU A 356 9.65 27.91 3.32
CA LEU A 356 9.55 26.46 3.05
C LEU A 356 9.87 25.64 4.30
N ASP A 357 10.87 26.07 5.07
CA ASP A 357 11.23 25.47 6.36
C ASP A 357 10.03 25.55 7.32
N ARG A 358 9.45 26.74 7.50
CA ARG A 358 8.23 26.93 8.31
C ARG A 358 7.02 26.16 7.78
N LEU A 359 6.80 26.15 6.47
CA LEU A 359 5.69 25.39 5.88
C LEU A 359 5.84 23.89 6.14
N THR A 360 7.07 23.38 6.11
CA THR A 360 7.39 21.98 6.41
C THR A 360 7.34 21.68 7.92
N GLU A 361 7.74 22.63 8.76
CA GLU A 361 7.79 22.51 10.22
C GLU A 361 6.41 22.62 10.88
N ASP A 362 5.68 23.66 10.52
CA ASP A 362 4.44 24.06 11.20
C ASP A 362 3.20 23.60 10.41
N GLY A 363 3.39 23.02 9.22
CA GLY A 363 2.32 22.68 8.29
C GLY A 363 1.60 23.90 7.72
N ALA A 364 2.03 25.11 8.08
CA ALA A 364 1.50 26.35 7.59
C ALA A 364 2.50 27.49 7.71
N VAL A 365 2.40 28.48 6.82
CA VAL A 365 3.21 29.69 6.89
C VAL A 365 2.42 30.89 6.38
N THR A 366 2.49 31.99 7.13
CA THR A 366 2.06 33.29 6.64
C THR A 366 3.23 33.92 5.89
N ALA A 367 3.12 33.99 4.57
CA ALA A 367 4.18 34.51 3.72
C ALA A 367 4.27 36.04 3.85
N ALA A 368 5.25 36.51 4.63
CA ALA A 368 5.62 37.92 4.65
C ALA A 368 6.27 38.28 3.30
N GLY A 369 5.59 39.05 2.45
CA GLY A 369 6.07 39.37 1.09
C GLY A 369 4.99 39.54 0.01
N GLY A 370 3.71 39.32 0.34
CA GLY A 370 2.59 39.53 -0.59
C GLY A 370 2.27 38.30 -1.46
N GLY A 371 1.35 38.46 -2.42
CA GLY A 371 0.78 37.34 -3.19
C GLY A 371 1.75 36.54 -4.06
N VAL A 372 2.94 37.08 -4.34
CA VAL A 372 3.99 36.44 -5.15
C VAL A 372 4.64 35.27 -4.39
N LEU A 373 5.06 35.51 -3.14
CA LEU A 373 5.68 34.45 -2.32
C LEU A 373 4.67 33.34 -1.99
N SER A 374 3.42 33.71 -1.68
CA SER A 374 2.33 32.75 -1.49
C SER A 374 2.06 31.90 -2.74
N ALA A 375 2.12 32.51 -3.93
CA ALA A 375 1.92 31.78 -5.19
C ALA A 375 3.04 30.76 -5.46
N VAL A 376 4.29 31.09 -5.12
CA VAL A 376 5.41 30.14 -5.22
C VAL A 376 5.27 29.01 -4.20
N LEU A 377 4.99 29.33 -2.94
CA LEU A 377 4.78 28.34 -1.88
C LEU A 377 3.58 27.42 -2.16
N GLY A 378 2.53 27.93 -2.80
CA GLY A 378 1.37 27.14 -3.24
C GLY A 378 1.66 26.10 -4.33
N THR A 379 2.88 26.10 -4.90
CA THR A 379 3.30 25.03 -5.84
C THR A 379 3.89 23.81 -5.14
N VAL A 380 4.19 23.91 -3.85
CA VAL A 380 4.66 22.79 -3.03
C VAL A 380 3.55 21.72 -2.99
N ALA A 381 3.93 20.46 -3.14
CA ALA A 381 2.97 19.36 -3.16
C ALA A 381 2.12 19.35 -1.88
N GLY A 382 0.80 19.37 -2.03
CA GLY A 382 -0.14 19.44 -0.92
C GLY A 382 -0.38 20.83 -0.34
N ALA A 383 0.34 21.87 -0.78
CA ALA A 383 0.10 23.23 -0.32
C ALA A 383 -1.19 23.83 -0.91
N VAL A 384 -1.94 24.53 -0.08
CA VAL A 384 -3.15 25.29 -0.42
C VAL A 384 -2.99 26.70 0.15
N VAL A 385 -3.41 27.71 -0.60
CA VAL A 385 -3.38 29.11 -0.16
C VAL A 385 -4.80 29.50 0.29
N GLU A 386 -4.98 29.74 1.58
CA GLU A 386 -6.26 30.10 2.21
C GLU A 386 -6.08 31.35 3.07
N ASP A 387 -6.91 32.39 2.88
CA ASP A 387 -6.94 33.62 3.67
C ASP A 387 -5.57 34.30 3.91
N GLY A 388 -4.66 34.24 2.93
CA GLY A 388 -3.32 34.85 3.02
C GLY A 388 -2.27 34.00 3.75
N GLN A 389 -2.64 32.79 4.15
CA GLN A 389 -1.76 31.77 4.71
C GLN A 389 -1.59 30.62 3.71
N VAL A 390 -0.40 30.02 3.67
CA VAL A 390 -0.18 28.78 2.92
C VAL A 390 -0.21 27.63 3.92
N VAL A 391 -1.03 26.63 3.69
CA VAL A 391 -1.22 25.45 4.55
C VAL A 391 -0.93 24.19 3.74
N LEU A 392 -0.28 23.20 4.33
CA LEU A 392 -0.24 21.86 3.75
C LEU A 392 -1.60 21.19 4.02
N GLY A 393 -2.39 21.02 2.97
CA GLY A 393 -3.69 20.37 3.04
C GLY A 393 -3.53 18.92 3.47
N ASN A 394 -4.27 18.53 4.50
CA ASN A 394 -4.53 17.13 4.75
C ASN A 394 -5.37 16.59 3.59
N ASP A 395 -4.95 15.50 2.96
CA ASP A 395 -5.67 14.81 1.87
C ASP A 395 -7.13 14.39 2.27
N ARG A 396 -7.50 14.59 3.55
CA ARG A 396 -8.85 14.40 4.12
C ARG A 396 -9.91 15.38 3.64
N ASP A 397 -9.56 16.55 3.10
CA ASP A 397 -10.59 17.49 2.59
C ASP A 397 -10.83 17.36 1.07
N ARG A 398 -10.26 16.31 0.44
CA ARG A 398 -10.85 15.75 -0.78
C ARG A 398 -12.13 14.99 -0.41
N ARG A 399 -13.13 15.71 0.09
CA ARG A 399 -14.51 15.30 -0.18
C ARG A 399 -14.60 15.12 -1.68
N ASP A 400 -15.06 13.95 -2.13
CA ASP A 400 -15.44 13.74 -3.53
C ASP A 400 -16.28 14.95 -3.95
N LYS A 401 -15.69 15.85 -4.73
CA LYS A 401 -16.40 17.01 -5.24
C LYS A 401 -17.47 16.44 -6.15
N HIS A 402 -18.70 16.42 -5.67
CA HIS A 402 -19.85 16.13 -6.49
C HIS A 402 -20.02 17.31 -7.45
N PHE A 403 -19.52 17.14 -8.67
CA PHE A 403 -19.77 18.07 -9.75
C PHE A 403 -21.21 17.88 -10.22
N ALA A 404 -22.00 18.96 -10.20
CA ALA A 404 -23.38 18.93 -10.71
C ALA A 404 -23.42 18.64 -12.23
N GLU A 405 -22.33 18.96 -12.93
CA GLU A 405 -22.13 18.71 -14.35
C GLU A 405 -20.69 18.22 -14.54
N LEU A 406 -20.51 17.05 -15.15
CA LEU A 406 -19.20 16.41 -15.33
C LEU A 406 -18.48 16.90 -16.58
N ASP A 407 -19.22 17.46 -17.53
CA ASP A 407 -18.72 17.90 -18.82
C ASP A 407 -18.80 19.42 -18.93
N GLY A 408 -17.64 20.07 -19.01
CA GLY A 408 -17.53 21.50 -19.33
C GLY A 408 -17.31 21.73 -20.83
N ARG A 409 -17.91 22.79 -21.39
CA ARG A 409 -17.58 23.26 -22.74
C ARG A 409 -16.42 24.25 -22.69
N VAL A 410 -15.29 23.89 -23.30
CA VAL A 410 -14.14 24.78 -23.47
C VAL A 410 -14.05 25.23 -24.93
N VAL A 411 -14.01 26.55 -25.17
CA VAL A 411 -13.58 27.12 -26.45
C VAL A 411 -12.06 27.30 -26.38
N ALA A 412 -11.31 26.29 -26.83
CA ALA A 412 -9.85 26.31 -26.82
C ALA A 412 -9.30 26.94 -28.10
N LYS A 413 -8.37 27.90 -27.97
CA LYS A 413 -7.50 28.29 -29.09
C LYS A 413 -6.60 27.11 -29.43
N TYR A 414 -6.76 26.53 -30.63
CA TYR A 414 -5.92 25.43 -31.09
C TYR A 414 -4.65 25.96 -31.78
N ARG A 415 -3.52 25.33 -31.48
CA ARG A 415 -2.20 25.71 -32.03
C ARG A 415 -2.00 24.98 -33.36
N LYS A 416 -1.90 25.75 -34.45
CA LYS A 416 -1.80 25.20 -35.82
C LYS A 416 -0.51 24.41 -36.04
N GLU A 417 0.58 24.82 -35.40
CA GLU A 417 1.89 24.18 -35.56
C GLU A 417 1.98 22.76 -34.96
N GLN A 418 1.18 22.45 -33.93
CA GLN A 418 1.33 21.18 -33.18
C GLN A 418 0.88 19.98 -34.00
N GLY A 419 -0.17 20.16 -34.83
CA GLY A 419 -0.62 19.13 -35.78
C GLY A 419 0.39 18.89 -36.90
N GLU A 420 1.13 19.93 -37.30
CA GLU A 420 2.17 19.85 -38.33
C GLU A 420 3.49 19.29 -37.79
N LEU A 421 3.84 19.56 -36.53
CA LEU A 421 5.06 19.07 -35.87
C LEU A 421 5.17 17.52 -35.96
N ARG A 422 4.06 16.81 -35.70
CA ARG A 422 4.01 15.35 -35.79
C ARG A 422 4.12 14.87 -37.24
N LYS A 423 3.47 15.55 -38.19
CA LYS A 423 3.57 15.23 -39.64
C LYS A 423 4.98 15.45 -40.16
N VAL A 424 5.66 16.50 -39.72
CA VAL A 424 7.00 16.88 -40.16
C VAL A 424 8.07 15.90 -39.67
N LEU A 425 7.95 15.42 -38.42
CA LEU A 425 8.92 14.49 -37.83
C LEU A 425 8.73 13.03 -38.26
N VAL A 426 7.50 12.63 -38.56
CA VAL A 426 7.15 11.23 -38.91
C VAL A 426 6.99 11.01 -40.41
N GLY A 427 6.54 12.03 -41.15
CA GLY A 427 6.09 11.86 -42.53
C GLY A 427 4.90 10.89 -42.63
N ASP A 428 4.96 9.97 -43.60
CA ASP A 428 3.95 8.94 -43.86
C ASP A 428 4.25 7.59 -43.16
N ALA A 429 5.27 7.53 -42.30
CA ALA A 429 5.65 6.29 -41.62
C ALA A 429 4.57 5.85 -40.62
N ALA A 430 4.30 4.54 -40.52
CA ALA A 430 3.39 3.96 -39.54
C ALA A 430 4.08 3.73 -38.17
N GLU A 431 5.40 3.56 -38.18
CA GLU A 431 6.24 3.35 -37.01
C GLU A 431 7.51 4.19 -37.10
N ALA A 432 8.04 4.63 -35.96
CA ALA A 432 9.28 5.40 -35.90
C ALA A 432 10.03 5.11 -34.58
N PRO A 433 11.36 5.31 -34.53
CA PRO A 433 12.13 5.20 -33.30
C PRO A 433 11.87 6.38 -32.36
N CYS A 434 11.81 6.10 -31.06
CA CYS A 434 11.95 7.13 -30.02
C CYS A 434 13.40 7.64 -30.01
N ALA A 435 13.60 8.95 -30.08
CA ALA A 435 14.91 9.58 -30.09
C ALA A 435 15.76 9.27 -28.85
N LEU A 436 15.13 9.01 -27.70
CA LEU A 436 15.83 8.78 -26.43
C LEU A 436 16.10 7.30 -26.15
N CYS A 437 15.05 6.46 -26.21
CA CYS A 437 15.20 5.03 -25.94
C CYS A 437 15.47 4.19 -27.20
N GLY A 438 15.52 4.78 -28.38
CA GLY A 438 15.79 4.13 -29.68
C GLY A 438 14.88 2.95 -30.06
N ARG A 439 13.84 2.65 -29.28
CA ARG A 439 12.86 1.60 -29.61
C ARG A 439 11.89 2.13 -30.65
N VAL A 440 11.54 1.27 -31.59
CA VAL A 440 10.54 1.55 -32.63
C VAL A 440 9.14 1.34 -32.06
N PHE A 441 8.27 2.32 -32.27
CA PHE A 441 6.88 2.27 -31.85
C PHE A 441 5.94 2.70 -32.97
N PRO A 442 4.69 2.22 -32.97
CA PRO A 442 3.61 2.84 -33.72
C PRO A 442 3.56 4.33 -33.44
N VAL A 443 3.39 5.12 -34.50
CA VAL A 443 3.40 6.59 -34.40
C VAL A 443 2.42 7.10 -33.37
N ALA A 444 1.27 6.43 -33.20
CA ALA A 444 0.26 6.71 -32.18
C ALA A 444 0.82 6.83 -30.75
N LEU A 445 1.91 6.12 -30.44
CA LEU A 445 2.57 6.04 -29.13
C LEU A 445 3.82 6.92 -29.01
N LEU A 446 4.05 7.75 -30.03
CA LEU A 446 5.11 8.76 -30.07
C LEU A 446 4.51 10.16 -30.02
N VAL A 447 5.17 11.01 -29.26
CA VAL A 447 4.85 12.43 -29.10
C VAL A 447 5.98 13.24 -29.72
N ALA A 448 5.62 14.35 -30.35
CA ALA A 448 6.59 15.36 -30.78
C ALA A 448 6.96 16.24 -29.58
N ALA A 449 7.95 15.77 -28.83
CA ALA A 449 8.45 16.39 -27.61
C ALA A 449 9.32 17.59 -27.98
N HIS A 450 9.01 18.76 -27.42
CA HIS A 450 9.83 19.95 -27.64
C HIS A 450 11.17 19.81 -26.91
N ILE A 451 12.27 19.98 -27.65
CA ILE A 451 13.62 19.97 -27.09
C ILE A 451 13.82 21.26 -26.26
N LYS A 452 13.48 22.42 -26.83
CA LYS A 452 13.34 23.69 -26.09
C LYS A 452 11.87 23.96 -25.81
N ARG A 453 11.51 24.20 -24.55
CA ARG A 453 10.10 24.39 -24.15
C ARG A 453 9.47 25.53 -24.95
N ARG A 454 8.36 25.23 -25.63
CA ARG A 454 7.64 26.18 -26.51
C ARG A 454 7.35 27.54 -25.85
N ALA A 455 7.08 27.55 -24.55
CA ALA A 455 6.78 28.77 -23.80
C ALA A 455 7.91 29.80 -23.88
N VAL A 456 9.16 29.34 -23.90
CA VAL A 456 10.37 30.18 -23.97
C VAL A 456 11.00 30.23 -25.37
N CYS A 457 10.33 29.63 -26.36
CA CYS A 457 10.72 29.80 -27.76
C CYS A 457 10.20 31.14 -28.28
N ASP A 458 11.05 31.86 -29.01
CA ASP A 458 10.59 32.96 -29.86
C ASP A 458 9.79 32.43 -31.06
N ASP A 459 9.24 33.33 -31.88
CA ASP A 459 8.38 32.93 -33.00
C ASP A 459 9.16 32.24 -34.14
N ASP A 460 10.44 32.53 -34.32
CA ASP A 460 11.28 31.85 -35.32
C ASP A 460 11.60 30.42 -34.87
N GLU A 461 11.94 30.24 -33.59
CA GLU A 461 12.17 28.94 -32.97
C GLU A 461 10.89 28.09 -32.92
N ARG A 462 9.71 28.69 -32.71
CA ARG A 462 8.42 27.99 -32.79
C ARG A 462 8.12 27.49 -34.20
N ASN A 463 8.63 28.18 -35.23
CA ASN A 463 8.49 27.79 -36.62
C ASN A 463 9.59 26.82 -37.09
N ASP A 464 10.63 26.56 -36.28
CA ASP A 464 11.66 25.57 -36.58
C ASP A 464 11.24 24.14 -36.23
N LEU A 465 10.12 23.70 -36.82
CA LEU A 465 9.41 22.47 -36.49
C LEU A 465 10.25 21.18 -36.56
N ARG A 466 11.31 21.18 -37.38
CA ARG A 466 12.19 20.02 -37.59
C ARG A 466 13.27 19.87 -36.53
N ASN A 467 13.70 20.98 -35.93
CA ASN A 467 14.86 20.98 -35.04
C ASN A 467 14.48 21.30 -33.59
N VAL A 468 13.37 22.03 -33.37
CA VAL A 468 12.90 22.41 -32.02
C VAL A 468 12.27 21.26 -31.25
N ALA A 469 11.96 20.14 -31.92
CA ALA A 469 11.29 18.98 -31.34
C ALA A 469 11.88 17.65 -31.84
N MET A 470 11.64 16.59 -31.08
CA MET A 470 12.04 15.22 -31.41
C MET A 470 10.91 14.24 -31.10
N LEU A 471 10.99 13.02 -31.64
CA LEU A 471 10.05 11.95 -31.28
C LEU A 471 10.44 11.32 -29.95
N ALA A 472 9.55 11.37 -28.97
CA ALA A 472 9.71 10.67 -27.70
C ALA A 472 8.52 9.75 -27.45
N CYS A 473 8.75 8.59 -26.83
CA CYS A 473 7.66 7.65 -26.55
C CYS A 473 6.85 8.10 -25.33
N SER A 474 5.54 7.85 -25.39
CA SER A 474 4.59 8.07 -24.28
C SER A 474 4.81 7.11 -23.11
N PHE A 475 5.66 6.09 -23.26
CA PHE A 475 6.00 5.11 -22.23
C PHE A 475 7.00 5.65 -21.18
N GLY A 476 7.38 6.92 -21.26
CA GLY A 476 8.14 7.59 -20.20
C GLY A 476 9.20 8.57 -20.70
N CYS A 477 9.74 8.36 -21.91
CA CYS A 477 10.84 9.20 -22.41
C CYS A 477 10.46 10.67 -22.56
N ASP A 478 9.25 10.96 -23.04
CA ASP A 478 8.72 12.33 -23.14
C ASP A 478 8.72 13.02 -21.77
N ARG A 479 8.11 12.38 -20.78
CA ARG A 479 7.98 12.92 -19.42
C ARG A 479 9.31 13.03 -18.68
N LEU A 480 10.18 12.03 -18.82
CA LEU A 480 11.51 12.03 -18.17
C LEU A 480 12.41 13.13 -18.73
N PHE A 481 12.30 13.41 -20.02
CA PHE A 481 13.01 14.52 -20.66
C PHE A 481 12.43 15.87 -20.25
N GLU A 482 11.10 16.01 -20.21
CA GLU A 482 10.43 17.24 -19.79
C GLU A 482 10.76 17.63 -18.33
N LEU A 483 10.83 16.64 -17.45
CA LEU A 483 11.19 16.80 -16.03
C LEU A 483 12.69 16.95 -15.77
N GLY A 484 13.54 16.74 -16.78
CA GLY A 484 14.99 16.91 -16.66
C GLY A 484 15.75 15.74 -16.05
N HIS A 485 15.14 14.55 -15.98
CA HIS A 485 15.85 13.32 -15.60
C HIS A 485 16.72 12.76 -16.73
N VAL A 486 16.43 13.15 -17.97
CA VAL A 486 17.16 12.75 -19.19
C VAL A 486 17.55 14.00 -19.97
N ALA A 487 18.77 14.04 -20.49
CA ALA A 487 19.25 15.08 -21.40
C ALA A 487 20.13 14.48 -22.51
N VAL A 488 20.60 15.32 -23.43
CA VAL A 488 21.55 14.94 -24.48
C VAL A 488 22.76 15.87 -24.43
N ASP A 489 23.97 15.30 -24.47
CA ASP A 489 25.22 16.06 -24.47
C ASP A 489 25.59 16.61 -25.86
N ASP A 490 26.77 17.21 -25.98
CA ASP A 490 27.23 17.84 -27.22
C ASP A 490 27.69 16.84 -28.29
N ASP A 491 27.79 15.55 -27.95
CA ASP A 491 28.10 14.45 -28.87
C ASP A 491 26.84 13.67 -29.28
N GLY A 492 25.66 14.12 -28.84
CA GLY A 492 24.39 13.42 -29.08
C GLY A 492 24.17 12.22 -28.16
N THR A 493 24.92 12.12 -27.05
CA THR A 493 24.79 11.02 -26.09
C THR A 493 23.78 11.35 -25.01
N VAL A 494 22.89 10.40 -24.72
CA VAL A 494 21.85 10.50 -23.70
C VAL A 494 22.46 10.42 -22.30
N LEU A 495 22.25 11.48 -21.54
CA LEU A 495 22.61 11.63 -20.14
C LEU A 495 21.41 11.34 -19.24
N VAL A 496 21.67 10.79 -18.05
CA VAL A 496 20.63 10.56 -17.03
C VAL A 496 21.04 11.18 -15.70
N ALA A 497 20.08 11.75 -14.98
CA ALA A 497 20.26 12.26 -13.63
C ALA A 497 20.00 11.13 -12.64
N SER A 498 20.94 10.82 -11.75
CA SER A 498 20.68 9.86 -10.66
C SER A 498 19.72 10.47 -9.65
N THR A 499 18.73 9.67 -9.27
CA THR A 499 17.69 10.00 -8.31
C THR A 499 17.82 9.22 -7.00
N GLY A 500 18.79 8.28 -6.91
CA GLY A 500 19.09 7.53 -5.70
C GLY A 500 18.04 6.48 -5.31
N GLY A 501 17.11 6.16 -6.21
CA GLY A 501 15.98 5.26 -5.97
C GLY A 501 15.62 4.38 -7.17
N SER A 502 14.43 3.77 -7.14
CA SER A 502 13.97 2.79 -8.14
C SER A 502 13.90 3.32 -9.58
N LEU A 503 13.79 4.63 -9.76
CA LEU A 503 13.81 5.27 -11.07
C LEU A 503 15.17 5.11 -11.78
N ASP A 504 16.27 4.98 -11.05
CA ASP A 504 17.61 4.80 -11.65
C ASP A 504 17.70 3.49 -12.44
N LEU A 505 16.99 2.43 -12.03
CA LEU A 505 16.88 1.18 -12.79
C LEU A 505 16.21 1.37 -14.15
N HIS A 506 15.26 2.30 -14.24
CA HIS A 506 14.59 2.64 -15.49
C HIS A 506 15.47 3.53 -16.37
N LEU A 507 16.23 4.44 -15.76
CA LEU A 507 17.13 5.38 -16.47
C LEU A 507 18.37 4.69 -17.04
N GLU A 508 18.87 3.63 -16.42
CA GLU A 508 20.10 2.95 -16.86
C GLU A 508 19.99 2.43 -18.31
N HIS A 509 18.79 2.08 -18.77
CA HIS A 509 18.53 1.63 -20.14
C HIS A 509 18.61 2.75 -21.20
N LEU A 510 18.66 4.01 -20.78
CA LEU A 510 18.76 5.18 -21.65
C LEU A 510 20.18 5.74 -21.72
N LYS A 511 20.95 5.58 -20.64
CA LYS A 511 22.27 6.17 -20.46
C LYS A 511 23.25 5.72 -21.54
N GLY A 512 24.00 6.66 -22.09
CA GLY A 512 25.09 6.39 -23.04
C GLY A 512 24.62 6.07 -24.47
N ARG A 513 23.31 6.14 -24.76
CA ARG A 513 22.80 5.94 -26.12
C ARG A 513 23.03 7.18 -26.96
N VAL A 514 23.32 6.99 -28.25
CA VAL A 514 23.44 8.09 -29.21
C VAL A 514 22.09 8.31 -29.89
N THR A 515 21.67 9.57 -30.03
CA THR A 515 20.41 9.97 -30.66
C THR A 515 20.63 10.68 -31.98
N ASP A 516 19.90 10.27 -33.02
CA ASP A 516 19.91 10.91 -34.33
C ASP A 516 19.16 12.26 -34.35
N ALA A 517 18.43 12.58 -33.27
CA ALA A 517 17.77 13.88 -33.13
C ALA A 517 18.79 15.02 -32.87
N PHE A 518 19.99 14.68 -32.41
CA PHE A 518 21.06 15.65 -32.19
C PHE A 518 21.87 15.86 -33.47
N HIS A 519 21.84 17.09 -33.98
CA HIS A 519 22.64 17.53 -35.13
C HIS A 519 22.89 19.04 -35.04
N GLU A 520 23.68 19.59 -35.95
CA GLU A 520 24.12 21.00 -35.94
C GLU A 520 22.97 22.00 -35.69
N ARG A 521 21.83 21.81 -36.38
CA ARG A 521 20.66 22.70 -36.24
C ARG A 521 19.82 22.52 -34.96
N SER A 522 19.85 21.35 -34.31
CA SER A 522 19.12 21.10 -33.05
C SER A 522 19.99 21.25 -31.80
N ALA A 523 21.32 21.32 -31.97
CA ALA A 523 22.30 21.40 -30.90
C ALA A 523 22.06 22.57 -29.93
N GLY A 524 21.62 23.72 -30.45
CA GLY A 524 21.26 24.87 -29.63
C GLY A 524 20.12 24.58 -28.64
N TYR A 525 19.10 23.85 -29.08
CA TYR A 525 17.96 23.48 -28.24
C TYR A 525 18.34 22.43 -27.18
N PHE A 526 19.13 21.42 -27.55
CA PHE A 526 19.61 20.43 -26.59
C PHE A 526 20.54 21.06 -25.54
N ARG A 527 21.41 21.99 -25.95
CA ARG A 527 22.26 22.75 -25.03
C ARG A 527 21.42 23.60 -24.07
N TRP A 528 20.37 24.25 -24.56
CA TRP A 528 19.44 24.99 -23.71
C TRP A 528 18.79 24.07 -22.67
N HIS A 529 18.26 22.93 -23.10
CA HIS A 529 17.61 21.95 -22.22
C HIS A 529 18.59 21.45 -21.14
N ARG A 530 19.79 21.04 -21.54
CA ARG A 530 20.85 20.57 -20.64
C ARG A 530 21.25 21.60 -19.58
N ARG A 531 21.20 22.90 -19.91
CA ARG A 531 21.56 23.99 -18.98
C ARG A 531 20.43 24.42 -18.06
N THR A 532 19.18 24.25 -18.50
CA THR A 532 18.03 24.93 -17.89
C THR A 532 17.05 23.95 -17.25
N VAL A 533 17.01 22.71 -17.74
CA VAL A 533 16.02 21.69 -17.35
C VAL A 533 16.69 20.47 -16.71
N PHE A 534 17.84 20.02 -17.23
CA PHE A 534 18.51 18.80 -16.75
C PHE A 534 18.98 18.91 -15.29
N GLN A 535 18.67 17.88 -14.50
CA GLN A 535 18.90 17.85 -13.05
C GLN A 535 20.22 17.14 -12.65
N GLY A 536 20.93 16.52 -13.60
CA GLY A 536 22.16 15.78 -13.32
C GLY A 536 23.38 16.68 -13.12
N ARG A 537 24.29 16.28 -12.22
CA ARG A 537 25.59 16.97 -12.03
C ARG A 537 26.49 16.70 -13.24
N THR A 538 26.73 17.70 -14.08
CA THR A 538 27.74 17.62 -15.14
C THR A 538 29.13 17.76 -14.51
N ALA A 539 29.94 16.70 -14.56
CA ALA A 539 31.36 16.80 -14.26
C ALA A 539 32.05 17.56 -15.41
N GLY A 540 32.28 18.87 -15.25
CA GLY A 540 33.12 19.62 -16.18
C GLY A 540 32.76 21.09 -16.41
N SER A 541 33.03 21.95 -15.42
CA SER A 541 33.53 23.31 -15.67
C SER A 541 34.40 23.81 -14.51
N VAL A 542 35.42 23.02 -14.15
CA VAL A 542 36.63 23.60 -13.56
C VAL A 542 37.43 24.21 -14.72
N GLY A 543 37.04 25.41 -15.13
CA GLY A 543 37.78 26.25 -16.05
C GLY A 543 38.17 27.52 -15.31
N GLY A 544 39.38 27.53 -14.76
CA GLY A 544 39.90 28.68 -14.01
C GLY A 544 40.08 29.91 -14.90
N VAL A 545 39.81 31.08 -14.31
CA VAL A 545 40.53 32.30 -14.64
C VAL A 545 40.91 32.92 -13.30
N ARG A 546 42.23 33.14 -13.15
CA ARG A 546 42.85 33.89 -12.07
C ARG A 546 42.51 35.37 -12.17
#